data_AF-F0LKE3-F1
#
_entry.id   AF-F0LKE3-F1
#
_cell.length_a   1.000
_cell.length_b   1.000
_cell.length_c   1.000
_cell.angle_alpha   90.00
_cell.angle_beta   90.00
_cell.angle_gamma   90.00
#
_symmetry.space_group_name_H-M   'P 1'
#
loop_
_entity.id
_entity.type
_entity.pdbx_description
1 polymer ?
#
loop_
_entity_poly.entity_id
_entity_poly.type
_entity_poly.pdbx_seq_one_letter_code
_entity_poly.pdbx_strand_id
1 'polypeptide(L)'
;MMGRKILALLFGFLVLASAAPLSKAQSGTATSLNLVILVSDNEADHALAEKIAEYLNASVVVTPWGIYDPNVTSEIVARAPDLVLVIGGPNAVVDQYLSDLQDLGIPYVRRWGANRYETNLAVLQYLFENYSELMKNVKVVIVYGEDVTAIRRAENITGRTIIIYVDEDNFENQTQILNLLNTTAVVIINTPYSENITERVRERIREKLNANVTCENTTISAEDALLAIQIAENRTALAESLIANTSIPAAEKLLERAKDHLQEAKEAYNETKYGKAYGLAIAAKSLAEVVIKMGSEEMQVMMHKNETMKLKIQLEKLEDIIERLEELGFNVTEEKSLLEQVEQAYDNGNYELAKQLLAQLRDMIKTRYHSEKELIRVRWEEKEKHHREGREHKEENHHEEGHHEDHHNESGEENNS
;
A
#
# COMPACT_ATOMS: atom_id res chain seq x y z
N MET A 1 1.73 -29.45 49.70
CA MET A 1 1.39 -28.10 49.23
C MET A 1 2.58 -27.51 48.49
N MET A 2 2.84 -28.08 47.31
CA MET A 2 3.98 -27.77 46.45
C MET A 2 3.41 -27.82 45.04
N GLY A 3 3.28 -26.65 44.42
CA GLY A 3 2.50 -26.48 43.19
C GLY A 3 1.78 -25.14 43.22
N ARG A 4 2.48 -24.11 42.73
CA ARG A 4 1.97 -22.80 42.21
C ARG A 4 3.06 -21.73 42.29
N LYS A 5 4.26 -21.98 41.73
CA LYS A 5 5.25 -20.92 41.35
C LYS A 5 6.14 -21.35 40.17
N ILE A 6 5.60 -22.13 39.23
CA ILE A 6 6.27 -22.47 37.96
C ILE A 6 5.21 -22.36 36.86
N LEU A 7 4.85 -21.12 36.51
CA LEU A 7 4.07 -20.83 35.29
C LEU A 7 4.24 -19.36 34.85
N ALA A 8 5.40 -18.76 35.14
CA ALA A 8 5.76 -17.39 34.75
C ALA A 8 7.08 -17.34 33.96
N LEU A 9 7.49 -18.46 33.38
CA LEU A 9 8.79 -18.64 32.72
C LEU A 9 8.70 -19.26 31.31
N LEU A 10 7.51 -19.25 30.68
CA LEU A 10 7.30 -19.74 29.31
C LEU A 10 6.61 -18.73 28.36
N PHE A 11 6.38 -17.48 28.79
CA PHE A 11 5.82 -16.42 27.95
C PHE A 11 6.79 -15.25 27.69
N GLY A 12 8.09 -15.48 27.91
CA GLY A 12 9.13 -14.45 27.85
C GLY A 12 10.28 -14.76 26.90
N PHE A 13 10.03 -15.38 25.74
CA PHE A 13 11.11 -15.71 24.80
C PHE A 13 10.77 -15.58 23.30
N LEU A 14 9.88 -14.67 22.91
CA LEU A 14 9.66 -14.37 21.49
C LEU A 14 9.44 -12.88 21.18
N VAL A 15 10.32 -12.01 21.69
CA VAL A 15 10.34 -10.57 21.30
C VAL A 15 11.74 -10.05 20.96
N LEU A 16 12.78 -10.89 20.89
CA LEU A 16 14.15 -10.43 20.60
C LEU A 16 14.81 -11.29 19.52
N ALA A 17 14.46 -11.03 18.26
CA ALA A 17 15.25 -11.45 17.10
C ALA A 17 15.01 -10.57 15.86
N SER A 18 15.15 -9.24 16.00
CA SER A 18 15.49 -8.35 14.86
C SER A 18 16.15 -7.06 15.36
N ALA A 19 17.14 -7.21 16.23
CA ALA A 19 18.12 -6.17 16.52
C ALA A 19 19.50 -6.68 16.08
N ALA A 20 19.68 -6.87 14.78
CA ALA A 20 21.02 -6.91 14.21
C ALA A 20 21.39 -5.47 13.85
N PRO A 21 22.36 -4.83 14.53
CA PRO A 21 22.91 -3.58 14.06
C PRO A 21 23.63 -3.86 12.73
N LEU A 22 23.09 -3.34 11.63
CA LEU A 22 23.74 -3.36 10.32
C LEU A 22 25.01 -2.52 10.43
N SER A 23 26.12 -3.17 10.76
CA SER A 23 27.41 -2.51 10.92
C SER A 23 27.91 -2.08 9.55
N LYS A 24 28.23 -0.79 9.42
CA LYS A 24 28.93 -0.19 8.27
C LYS A 24 30.16 -1.03 7.90
N ALA A 25 30.08 -1.76 6.79
CA ALA A 25 31.25 -2.23 6.08
C ALA A 25 31.76 -1.08 5.20
N GLN A 26 32.88 -0.49 5.60
CA GLN A 26 33.56 0.55 4.86
C GLN A 26 34.74 -0.06 4.10
N SER A 27 34.50 -0.50 2.86
CA SER A 27 35.47 -0.46 1.74
C SER A 27 34.97 -1.28 0.53
N GLY A 28 34.74 -0.59 -0.60
CA GLY A 28 34.62 -1.19 -1.93
C GLY A 28 33.22 -1.71 -2.28
N THR A 29 32.52 -0.98 -3.15
CA THR A 29 31.13 -1.24 -3.65
C THR A 29 30.10 -1.43 -2.54
N ALA A 30 29.44 -0.34 -2.15
CA ALA A 30 28.24 -0.44 -1.32
C ALA A 30 27.18 -1.26 -2.07
N THR A 31 26.97 -2.51 -1.69
CA THR A 31 25.80 -3.28 -2.12
C THR A 31 24.57 -2.50 -1.63
N SER A 32 23.84 -1.86 -2.54
CA SER A 32 22.58 -1.21 -2.20
C SER A 32 21.63 -2.30 -1.70
N LEU A 33 21.09 -2.14 -0.49
CA LEU A 33 20.06 -3.03 0.02
C LEU A 33 18.88 -3.04 -0.94
N ASN A 34 18.43 -4.23 -1.36
CA ASN A 34 17.19 -4.35 -2.12
C ASN A 34 16.00 -4.24 -1.15
N LEU A 35 15.49 -3.03 -0.98
CA LEU A 35 14.36 -2.75 -0.08
C LEU A 35 13.04 -2.82 -0.85
N VAL A 36 12.09 -3.56 -0.29
CA VAL A 36 10.69 -3.51 -0.73
C VAL A 36 9.86 -2.83 0.35
N ILE A 37 9.00 -1.89 -0.04
CA ILE A 37 7.99 -1.31 0.85
C ILE A 37 6.67 -2.02 0.55
N LEU A 38 6.10 -2.68 1.56
CA LEU A 38 4.73 -3.22 1.49
C LEU A 38 3.78 -2.23 2.16
N VAL A 39 2.79 -1.76 1.42
CA VAL A 39 1.81 -0.78 1.90
C VAL A 39 0.43 -1.10 1.34
N SER A 40 -0.63 -0.67 2.02
CA SER A 40 -1.97 -0.77 1.45
C SER A 40 -2.24 0.33 0.42
N ASP A 41 -3.24 0.14 -0.43
CA ASP A 41 -3.79 1.16 -1.33
C ASP A 41 -4.52 2.34 -0.60
N ASN A 42 -4.39 2.46 0.72
CA ASN A 42 -4.82 3.66 1.47
C ASN A 42 -4.02 4.88 1.02
N GLU A 43 -4.69 5.99 0.72
CA GLU A 43 -4.08 7.11 0.01
C GLU A 43 -2.97 7.80 0.81
N ALA A 44 -3.14 7.90 2.13
CA ALA A 44 -2.14 8.53 2.99
C ALA A 44 -0.91 7.63 3.16
N ASP A 45 -1.11 6.36 3.53
CA ASP A 45 0.02 5.46 3.71
C ASP A 45 0.76 5.20 2.37
N HIS A 46 0.02 5.09 1.27
CA HIS A 46 0.56 4.91 -0.09
C HIS A 46 1.38 6.11 -0.57
N ALA A 47 0.84 7.33 -0.50
CA ALA A 47 1.57 8.53 -0.93
C ALA A 47 2.84 8.75 -0.10
N LEU A 48 2.80 8.41 1.20
CA LEU A 48 3.98 8.42 2.04
C LEU A 48 4.99 7.35 1.60
N ALA A 49 4.55 6.13 1.31
CA ALA A 49 5.39 5.04 0.85
C ALA A 49 6.10 5.37 -0.48
N GLU A 50 5.37 5.89 -1.47
CA GLU A 50 5.90 6.31 -2.77
C GLU A 50 7.00 7.36 -2.60
N LYS A 51 6.73 8.42 -1.82
CA LYS A 51 7.75 9.46 -1.56
C LYS A 51 9.00 8.91 -0.91
N ILE A 52 8.84 7.98 0.03
CA ILE A 52 9.97 7.39 0.72
C ILE A 52 10.74 6.41 -0.18
N ALA A 53 10.03 5.70 -1.06
CA ALA A 53 10.63 4.80 -2.03
C ALA A 53 11.62 5.52 -2.95
N GLU A 54 11.27 6.73 -3.41
CA GLU A 54 12.17 7.60 -4.18
C GLU A 54 13.51 7.85 -3.46
N TYR A 55 13.50 8.00 -2.13
CA TYR A 55 14.72 8.28 -1.35
C TYR A 55 15.53 7.04 -1.04
N LEU A 56 14.86 5.91 -0.80
CA LEU A 56 15.50 4.67 -0.42
C LEU A 56 15.91 3.83 -1.63
N ASN A 57 15.56 4.25 -2.85
CA ASN A 57 15.63 3.42 -4.05
C ASN A 57 14.95 2.06 -3.81
N ALA A 58 13.78 2.11 -3.16
CA ALA A 58 12.99 0.94 -2.81
C ALA A 58 11.90 0.71 -3.84
N SER A 59 11.47 -0.54 -3.99
CA SER A 59 10.27 -0.84 -4.81
C SER A 59 9.03 -0.90 -3.92
N VAL A 60 7.93 -0.28 -4.33
CA VAL A 60 6.65 -0.33 -3.61
C VAL A 60 5.81 -1.51 -4.12
N VAL A 61 5.30 -2.34 -3.20
CA VAL A 61 4.28 -3.36 -3.45
C VAL A 61 3.02 -2.92 -2.71
N VAL A 62 1.90 -2.87 -3.42
CA VAL A 62 0.62 -2.39 -2.89
C VAL A 62 -0.33 -3.56 -2.65
N THR A 63 -0.96 -3.60 -1.49
CA THR A 63 -2.03 -4.56 -1.15
C THR A 63 -3.39 -3.87 -1.02
N PRO A 64 -4.51 -4.53 -1.35
CA PRO A 64 -5.84 -4.01 -1.03
C PRO A 64 -5.99 -3.77 0.47
N TRP A 65 -6.52 -2.60 0.85
CA TRP A 65 -6.67 -2.23 2.26
C TRP A 65 -7.51 -3.25 3.06
N GLY A 66 -6.91 -3.78 4.11
CA GLY A 66 -7.57 -4.67 5.08
C GLY A 66 -7.85 -6.09 4.56
N ILE A 67 -7.35 -6.45 3.38
CA ILE A 67 -7.60 -7.76 2.77
C ILE A 67 -6.29 -8.46 2.46
N TYR A 68 -6.27 -9.77 2.69
CA TYR A 68 -5.16 -10.61 2.25
C TYR A 68 -5.37 -11.04 0.80
N ASP A 69 -4.37 -10.76 -0.03
CA ASP A 69 -4.23 -11.24 -1.40
C ASP A 69 -2.90 -12.01 -1.53
N PRO A 70 -2.93 -13.33 -1.82
CA PRO A 70 -1.72 -14.15 -1.99
C PRO A 70 -0.81 -13.67 -3.12
N ASN A 71 -1.37 -13.00 -4.13
CA ASN A 71 -0.60 -12.43 -5.24
C ASN A 71 0.38 -11.35 -4.77
N VAL A 72 0.09 -10.65 -3.67
CA VAL A 72 1.02 -9.66 -3.14
C VAL A 72 2.25 -10.35 -2.55
N THR A 73 2.08 -11.47 -1.83
CA THR A 73 3.21 -12.22 -1.25
C THR A 73 4.12 -12.76 -2.34
N SER A 74 3.56 -13.33 -3.40
CA SER A 74 4.34 -13.86 -4.51
C SER A 74 5.07 -12.75 -5.29
N GLU A 75 4.60 -11.50 -5.24
CA GLU A 75 5.26 -10.35 -5.86
C GLU A 75 6.51 -9.95 -5.08
N ILE A 76 6.37 -9.90 -3.75
CA ILE A 76 7.47 -9.66 -2.84
C ILE A 76 8.55 -10.74 -3.02
N VAL A 77 8.15 -12.02 -3.15
CA VAL A 77 9.08 -13.13 -3.40
C VAL A 77 9.84 -12.94 -4.71
N ALA A 78 9.13 -12.61 -5.80
CA ALA A 78 9.74 -12.39 -7.11
C ALA A 78 10.75 -11.22 -7.12
N ARG A 79 10.55 -10.20 -6.28
CA ARG A 79 11.48 -9.08 -6.09
C ARG A 79 12.72 -9.44 -5.25
N ALA A 80 12.72 -10.59 -4.56
CA ALA A 80 13.82 -11.07 -3.73
C ALA A 80 14.48 -10.00 -2.80
N PRO A 81 13.70 -9.35 -1.92
CA PRO A 81 14.19 -8.28 -1.06
C PRO A 81 15.18 -8.74 0.00
N ASP A 82 16.09 -7.85 0.40
CA ASP A 82 16.92 -8.00 1.59
C ASP A 82 16.17 -7.62 2.86
N LEU A 83 15.20 -6.70 2.73
CA LEU A 83 14.33 -6.28 3.79
C LEU A 83 12.98 -5.86 3.21
N VAL A 84 11.89 -6.16 3.92
CA VAL A 84 10.57 -5.58 3.65
C VAL A 84 10.24 -4.56 4.73
N LEU A 85 10.02 -3.30 4.35
CA LEU A 85 9.44 -2.28 5.21
C LEU A 85 7.92 -2.32 5.03
N VAL A 86 7.20 -2.80 6.05
CA VAL A 86 5.73 -2.79 6.05
C VAL A 86 5.24 -1.47 6.65
N ILE A 87 4.47 -0.70 5.88
CA ILE A 87 3.83 0.55 6.31
C ILE A 87 2.33 0.30 6.48
N GLY A 88 1.81 0.60 7.67
CA GLY A 88 0.38 0.49 7.99
C GLY A 88 0.06 -0.59 9.02
N GLY A 89 -1.01 -0.34 9.79
CA GLY A 89 -1.47 -1.21 10.88
C GLY A 89 -2.22 -2.46 10.39
N PRO A 90 -2.60 -3.40 11.29
CA PRO A 90 -3.18 -4.70 10.94
C PRO A 90 -4.52 -4.59 10.19
N ASN A 91 -5.21 -3.46 10.33
CA ASN A 91 -6.45 -3.16 9.60
C ASN A 91 -6.20 -2.67 8.16
N ALA A 92 -4.96 -2.28 7.84
CA ALA A 92 -4.57 -1.78 6.52
C ALA A 92 -3.74 -2.82 5.76
N VAL A 93 -2.71 -3.37 6.41
CA VAL A 93 -1.90 -4.48 5.92
C VAL A 93 -2.05 -5.63 6.90
N VAL A 94 -2.78 -6.67 6.52
CA VAL A 94 -3.15 -7.75 7.45
C VAL A 94 -1.94 -8.60 7.87
N ASP A 95 -1.97 -9.14 9.10
CA ASP A 95 -0.85 -9.89 9.71
C ASP A 95 -0.49 -11.18 8.97
N GLN A 96 -1.35 -11.64 8.06
CA GLN A 96 -1.11 -12.79 7.22
C GLN A 96 0.14 -12.58 6.33
N TYR A 97 0.36 -11.36 5.83
CA TYR A 97 1.57 -11.02 5.10
C TYR A 97 2.85 -11.18 5.95
N LEU A 98 2.80 -10.78 7.22
CA LEU A 98 3.95 -10.91 8.12
C LEU A 98 4.25 -12.37 8.43
N SER A 99 3.20 -13.18 8.55
CA SER A 99 3.31 -14.63 8.72
C SER A 99 3.97 -15.27 7.50
N ASP A 100 3.60 -14.84 6.28
CA ASP A 100 4.23 -15.33 5.06
C ASP A 100 5.71 -14.95 4.96
N LEU A 101 6.05 -13.69 5.25
CA LEU A 101 7.44 -13.23 5.25
C LEU A 101 8.27 -14.03 6.26
N GLN A 102 7.73 -14.30 7.45
CA GLN A 102 8.39 -15.13 8.46
C GLN A 102 8.56 -16.58 7.99
N ASP A 103 7.50 -17.18 7.44
CA ASP A 103 7.50 -18.54 6.92
C ASP A 103 8.57 -18.73 5.84
N LEU A 104 8.69 -17.75 4.94
CA LEU A 104 9.69 -17.73 3.86
C LEU A 104 11.07 -17.26 4.32
N GLY A 105 11.24 -16.82 5.57
CA GLY A 105 12.53 -16.34 6.08
C GLY A 105 12.96 -14.98 5.52
N ILE A 106 12.02 -14.17 5.05
CA ILE A 106 12.26 -12.83 4.53
C ILE A 106 12.28 -11.84 5.70
N PRO A 107 13.38 -11.10 5.93
CA PRO A 107 13.44 -10.09 6.98
C PRO A 107 12.43 -8.98 6.75
N TYR A 108 11.76 -8.52 7.80
CA TYR A 108 10.84 -7.39 7.71
C TYR A 108 10.87 -6.50 8.95
N VAL A 109 10.44 -5.25 8.76
CA VAL A 109 10.20 -4.26 9.81
C VAL A 109 8.86 -3.61 9.54
N ARG A 110 7.99 -3.53 10.55
CA ARG A 110 6.70 -2.84 10.44
C ARG A 110 6.73 -1.48 11.13
N ARG A 111 6.18 -0.45 10.49
CA ARG A 111 5.96 0.89 11.06
C ARG A 111 4.51 1.31 10.85
N TRP A 112 3.84 1.61 11.95
CA TRP A 112 2.41 1.95 11.97
C TRP A 112 2.01 2.61 13.28
N GLY A 113 0.84 3.24 13.29
CA GLY A 113 0.16 3.72 14.48
C GLY A 113 -1.37 3.55 14.38
N ALA A 114 -2.11 4.03 15.38
CA ALA A 114 -3.56 3.81 15.45
C ALA A 114 -4.36 4.48 14.31
N ASN A 115 -3.77 5.49 13.68
CA ASN A 115 -4.33 6.27 12.58
C ASN A 115 -3.20 6.71 11.62
N ARG A 116 -3.58 7.31 10.48
CA ARG A 116 -2.65 7.80 9.45
C ARG A 116 -1.59 8.80 9.96
N TYR A 117 -1.93 9.58 10.99
CA TYR A 117 -1.03 10.57 11.59
C TYR A 117 0.08 9.90 12.40
N GLU A 118 -0.30 8.91 13.22
CA GLU A 118 0.67 8.11 13.98
C GLU A 118 1.50 7.19 13.10
N THR A 119 0.92 6.61 12.03
CA THR A 119 1.69 5.85 11.03
C THR A 119 2.73 6.75 10.36
N ASN A 120 2.34 7.95 9.92
CA ASN A 120 3.26 8.92 9.35
C ASN A 120 4.40 9.27 10.32
N LEU A 121 4.10 9.55 11.59
CA LEU A 121 5.11 9.79 12.62
C LEU A 121 6.06 8.58 12.78
N ALA A 122 5.54 7.37 12.92
CA ALA A 122 6.33 6.17 13.15
C ALA A 122 7.29 5.88 11.98
N VAL A 123 6.83 6.13 10.74
CA VAL A 123 7.66 5.98 9.54
C VAL A 123 8.74 7.07 9.50
N LEU A 124 8.40 8.33 9.76
CA LEU A 124 9.36 9.43 9.74
C LEU A 124 10.43 9.29 10.83
N GLN A 125 10.06 8.83 12.02
CA GLN A 125 11.02 8.49 13.08
C GLN A 125 11.97 7.37 12.65
N TYR A 126 11.44 6.31 12.05
CA TYR A 126 12.26 5.22 11.53
C TYR A 126 13.28 5.72 10.49
N LEU A 127 12.85 6.58 9.58
CA LEU A 127 13.75 7.19 8.59
C LEU A 127 14.81 8.08 9.24
N PHE A 128 14.43 8.88 10.24
CA PHE A 128 15.39 9.71 10.95
C PHE A 128 16.45 8.87 11.68
N GLU A 129 16.05 7.79 12.35
CA GLU A 129 16.95 6.91 13.10
C GLU A 129 17.90 6.13 12.19
N ASN A 130 17.41 5.64 11.05
CA ASN A 130 18.15 4.68 10.21
C ASN A 130 18.74 5.31 8.95
N TYR A 131 18.22 6.46 8.53
CA TYR A 131 18.54 7.12 7.26
C TYR A 131 18.63 8.65 7.40
N SER A 132 19.07 9.16 8.56
CA SER A 132 19.16 10.61 8.87
C SER A 132 19.78 11.48 7.76
N GLU A 133 20.76 10.98 7.01
CA GLU A 133 21.37 11.69 5.88
C GLU A 133 20.39 11.97 4.73
N LEU A 134 19.43 11.06 4.48
CA LEU A 134 18.38 11.25 3.48
C LEU A 134 17.35 12.30 3.91
N MET A 135 17.27 12.56 5.21
CA MET A 135 16.33 13.51 5.82
C MET A 135 16.89 14.94 5.89
N LYS A 136 18.14 15.18 5.48
CA LYS A 136 18.75 16.51 5.44
C LYS A 136 18.29 17.30 4.21
N ASN A 137 18.03 18.60 4.41
CA ASN A 137 17.62 19.54 3.36
C ASN A 137 16.34 19.13 2.62
N VAL A 138 15.44 18.41 3.29
CA VAL A 138 14.12 18.08 2.76
C VAL A 138 13.19 19.28 2.90
N LYS A 139 12.35 19.50 1.89
CA LYS A 139 11.20 20.40 2.00
C LYS A 139 10.09 19.65 2.73
N VAL A 140 9.52 20.25 3.76
CA VAL A 140 8.38 19.65 4.45
C VAL A 140 7.09 20.13 3.82
N VAL A 141 6.21 19.18 3.49
CA VAL A 141 4.88 19.40 2.93
C VAL A 141 3.85 18.94 3.95
N ILE A 142 2.97 19.84 4.35
CA ILE A 142 1.94 19.60 5.36
C ILE A 142 0.59 19.52 4.66
N VAL A 143 -0.14 18.44 4.91
CA VAL A 143 -1.47 18.20 4.33
C VAL A 143 -2.44 17.64 5.36
N TYR A 144 -3.71 18.02 5.26
CA TYR A 144 -4.76 17.38 6.05
C TYR A 144 -4.91 15.92 5.62
N GLY A 145 -4.85 15.00 6.58
CA GLY A 145 -4.70 13.57 6.27
C GLY A 145 -5.93 12.92 5.62
N GLU A 146 -7.10 13.54 5.66
CA GLU A 146 -8.32 13.05 4.96
C GLU A 146 -8.56 13.75 3.61
N ASP A 147 -7.72 14.72 3.26
CA ASP A 147 -7.86 15.48 2.02
C ASP A 147 -7.12 14.80 0.87
N VAL A 148 -7.81 13.88 0.19
CA VAL A 148 -7.28 13.12 -0.96
C VAL A 148 -6.61 14.03 -1.99
N THR A 149 -7.22 15.17 -2.29
CA THR A 149 -6.71 16.14 -3.23
C THR A 149 -5.42 16.82 -2.74
N ALA A 150 -5.34 17.18 -1.46
CA ALA A 150 -4.10 17.72 -0.89
C ALA A 150 -2.98 16.67 -0.86
N ILE A 151 -3.30 15.42 -0.51
CA ILE A 151 -2.35 14.29 -0.48
C ILE A 151 -1.77 14.06 -1.88
N ARG A 152 -2.62 13.94 -2.90
CA ARG A 152 -2.19 13.76 -4.29
C ARG A 152 -1.29 14.90 -4.77
N ARG A 153 -1.60 16.15 -4.39
CA ARG A 153 -0.73 17.28 -4.72
C ARG A 153 0.63 17.17 -4.03
N ALA A 154 0.67 16.78 -2.76
CA ALA A 154 1.93 16.59 -2.04
C ALA A 154 2.79 15.49 -2.65
N GLU A 155 2.16 14.40 -3.08
CA GLU A 155 2.80 13.29 -3.81
C GLU A 155 3.41 13.77 -5.15
N ASN A 156 2.78 14.71 -5.84
CA ASN A 156 3.29 15.24 -7.11
C ASN A 156 4.34 16.34 -6.98
N ILE A 157 4.68 16.79 -5.76
CA ILE A 157 5.75 17.78 -5.59
C ILE A 157 7.10 17.14 -5.88
N THR A 158 7.81 17.72 -6.85
CA THR A 158 9.14 17.29 -7.27
C THR A 158 10.22 17.72 -6.28
N GLY A 159 11.32 16.96 -6.28
CA GLY A 159 12.46 17.17 -5.38
C GLY A 159 12.28 16.46 -4.04
N ARG A 160 13.23 16.66 -3.13
CA ARG A 160 13.25 15.96 -1.84
C ARG A 160 12.23 16.57 -0.87
N THR A 161 11.05 15.95 -0.80
CA THR A 161 9.94 16.32 0.06
C THR A 161 9.56 15.27 1.09
N ILE A 162 9.13 15.71 2.25
CA ILE A 162 8.52 14.84 3.25
C ILE A 162 7.09 15.30 3.48
N ILE A 163 6.15 14.36 3.36
CA ILE A 163 4.75 14.60 3.68
C ILE A 163 4.53 14.40 5.18
N ILE A 164 3.93 15.38 5.83
CA ILE A 164 3.46 15.31 7.21
C ILE A 164 1.94 15.46 7.21
N TYR A 165 1.24 14.45 7.72
CA TYR A 165 -0.21 14.48 7.85
C TYR A 165 -0.64 15.19 9.12
N VAL A 166 -1.68 16.03 8.98
CA VAL A 166 -2.24 16.79 10.10
C VAL A 166 -3.75 16.62 10.24
N ASP A 167 -4.27 16.84 11.45
CA ASP A 167 -5.68 16.98 11.79
C ASP A 167 -5.86 17.96 12.96
N GLU A 168 -7.09 18.05 13.49
CA GLU A 168 -7.40 18.96 14.60
C GLU A 168 -6.73 18.57 15.93
N ASP A 169 -6.46 17.27 16.14
CA ASP A 169 -6.11 16.72 17.45
C ASP A 169 -4.61 16.35 17.61
N ASN A 170 -3.89 16.08 16.52
CA ASN A 170 -2.52 15.50 16.54
C ASN A 170 -1.40 16.52 16.33
N PHE A 171 -1.67 17.81 16.56
CA PHE A 171 -0.72 18.88 16.26
C PHE A 171 0.61 18.82 17.06
N GLU A 172 0.58 18.42 18.33
CA GLU A 172 1.81 18.38 19.15
C GLU A 172 2.83 17.37 18.60
N ASN A 173 2.37 16.22 18.10
CA ASN A 173 3.21 15.20 17.47
C ASN A 173 3.93 15.73 16.22
N GLN A 174 3.27 16.60 15.45
CA GLN A 174 3.83 17.17 14.21
C GLN A 174 4.91 18.21 14.51
N THR A 175 4.73 19.04 15.55
CA THR A 175 5.78 20.00 15.95
C THR A 175 7.05 19.33 16.43
N GLN A 176 6.96 18.13 17.01
CA GLN A 176 8.14 17.32 17.35
C GLN A 176 8.90 16.89 16.09
N ILE A 177 8.20 16.39 15.06
CA ILE A 177 8.83 16.02 13.77
C ILE A 177 9.49 17.23 13.11
N LEU A 178 8.79 18.37 13.05
CA LEU A 178 9.34 19.58 12.43
C LEU A 178 10.63 20.05 13.11
N ASN A 179 10.69 19.95 14.44
CA ASN A 179 11.91 20.20 15.21
C ASN A 179 13.02 19.18 14.91
N LEU A 180 12.68 17.90 14.81
CA LEU A 180 13.65 16.84 14.48
C LEU A 180 14.26 17.04 13.08
N LEU A 181 13.47 17.50 12.10
CA LEU A 181 13.93 17.74 10.74
C LEU A 181 14.75 19.02 10.58
N ASN A 182 14.77 19.90 11.60
CA ASN A 182 15.43 21.22 11.57
C ASN A 182 15.11 22.00 10.26
N THR A 183 13.86 21.90 9.80
CA THR A 183 13.48 22.47 8.50
C THR A 183 13.32 23.98 8.59
N THR A 184 13.80 24.68 7.57
CA THR A 184 13.61 26.13 7.41
C THR A 184 12.49 26.47 6.43
N ALA A 185 11.93 25.49 5.73
CA ALA A 185 10.91 25.70 4.69
C ALA A 185 9.78 24.67 4.80
N VAL A 186 8.56 25.18 4.95
CA VAL A 186 7.33 24.40 5.09
C VAL A 186 6.34 24.88 4.03
N VAL A 187 5.78 23.94 3.28
CA VAL A 187 4.66 24.17 2.35
C VAL A 187 3.41 23.54 2.95
N ILE A 188 2.35 24.32 3.08
CA ILE A 188 1.03 23.81 3.48
C ILE A 188 0.15 23.78 2.23
N ILE A 189 -0.40 22.62 1.89
CA ILE A 189 -1.38 22.51 0.81
C ILE A 189 -2.76 22.74 1.40
N ASN A 190 -3.47 23.72 0.85
CA ASN A 190 -4.74 24.18 1.38
C ASN A 190 -5.86 24.02 0.35
N THR A 191 -6.92 23.29 0.70
CA THR A 191 -8.13 23.17 -0.11
C THR A 191 -9.34 23.70 0.65
N PRO A 192 -10.47 24.02 -0.04
CA PRO A 192 -11.72 24.35 0.63
C PRO A 192 -12.21 23.28 1.64
N TYR A 193 -11.79 22.03 1.49
CA TYR A 193 -12.13 20.95 2.42
C TYR A 193 -11.32 21.00 3.71
N SER A 194 -10.06 21.44 3.64
CA SER A 194 -9.11 21.41 4.77
C SER A 194 -8.77 22.78 5.36
N GLU A 195 -9.28 23.88 4.81
CA GLU A 195 -8.92 25.26 5.15
C GLU A 195 -8.95 25.58 6.66
N ASN A 196 -10.02 25.20 7.35
CA ASN A 196 -10.11 25.47 8.79
C ASN A 196 -8.99 24.80 9.59
N ILE A 197 -8.55 23.61 9.17
CA ILE A 197 -7.51 22.83 9.84
C ILE A 197 -6.14 23.38 9.48
N THR A 198 -5.88 23.61 8.19
CA THR A 198 -4.58 24.08 7.68
C THR A 198 -4.26 25.51 8.14
N GLU A 199 -5.25 26.40 8.30
CA GLU A 199 -5.05 27.73 8.86
C GLU A 199 -4.62 27.67 10.34
N ARG A 200 -5.27 26.84 11.16
CA ARG A 200 -4.88 26.64 12.57
C ARG A 200 -3.46 26.06 12.67
N VAL A 201 -3.13 25.11 11.82
CA VAL A 201 -1.79 24.51 11.74
C VAL A 201 -0.75 25.56 11.36
N ARG A 202 -1.06 26.41 10.37
CA ARG A 202 -0.19 27.51 9.93
C ARG A 202 0.11 28.50 11.05
N GLU A 203 -0.91 28.96 11.76
CA GLU A 203 -0.76 29.90 12.88
C GLU A 203 0.19 29.34 13.94
N ARG A 204 -0.06 28.11 14.38
CA ARG A 204 0.75 27.47 15.41
C ARG A 204 2.20 27.20 14.98
N ILE A 205 2.44 26.85 13.72
CA ILE A 205 3.81 26.68 13.20
C ILE A 205 4.55 28.02 13.23
N ARG A 206 3.89 29.12 12.84
CA ARG A 206 4.49 30.47 12.89
C ARG A 206 4.80 30.92 14.32
N GLU A 207 4.00 30.50 15.30
CA GLU A 207 4.24 30.79 16.71
C GLU A 207 5.39 29.99 17.31
N LYS A 208 5.45 28.68 17.02
CA LYS A 208 6.38 27.75 17.69
C LYS A 208 7.71 27.56 16.95
N LEU A 209 7.76 27.83 15.65
CA LEU A 209 8.91 27.50 14.79
C LEU A 209 9.34 28.71 13.97
N ASN A 210 10.65 28.94 13.89
CA ASN A 210 11.24 29.96 13.02
C ASN A 210 11.42 29.42 11.59
N ALA A 211 10.31 28.98 10.96
CA ALA A 211 10.29 28.40 9.62
C ALA A 211 9.58 29.33 8.62
N ASN A 212 10.05 29.36 7.37
CA ASN A 212 9.34 30.02 6.28
C ASN A 212 8.15 29.14 5.86
N VAL A 213 6.93 29.59 6.19
CA VAL A 213 5.69 28.88 5.88
C VAL A 213 5.02 29.50 4.66
N THR A 214 5.01 28.78 3.55
CA THR A 214 4.28 29.12 2.32
C THR A 214 3.03 28.26 2.18
N CYS A 215 1.99 28.79 1.57
CA CYS A 215 0.72 28.08 1.41
C CYS A 215 0.34 28.02 -0.06
N GLU A 216 0.05 26.80 -0.50
CA GLU A 216 -0.44 26.52 -1.84
C GLU A 216 -1.96 26.35 -1.76
N ASN A 217 -2.68 27.42 -2.07
CA ASN A 217 -4.14 27.41 -2.11
C ASN A 217 -4.61 26.82 -3.42
N THR A 218 -5.60 25.94 -3.35
CA THR A 218 -6.08 25.24 -4.52
C THR A 218 -7.54 24.85 -4.41
N THR A 219 -8.26 24.92 -5.52
CA THR A 219 -9.69 24.62 -5.57
C THR A 219 -9.92 23.13 -5.84
N ILE A 220 -11.12 22.65 -5.50
CA ILE A 220 -11.56 21.33 -5.94
C ILE A 220 -11.97 21.41 -7.42
N SER A 221 -11.19 20.79 -8.29
CA SER A 221 -11.48 20.68 -9.72
C SER A 221 -12.50 19.58 -10.02
N ALA A 222 -12.97 19.50 -11.27
CA ALA A 222 -13.76 18.36 -11.74
C ALA A 222 -12.96 17.05 -11.60
N GLU A 223 -11.69 17.05 -11.98
CA GLU A 223 -10.81 15.89 -11.87
C GLU A 223 -10.65 15.41 -10.41
N ASP A 224 -10.48 16.35 -9.47
CA ASP A 224 -10.42 16.06 -8.04
C ASP A 224 -11.70 15.37 -7.53
N ALA A 225 -12.87 15.89 -7.92
CA ALA A 225 -14.15 15.31 -7.55
C ALA A 225 -14.36 13.92 -8.17
N LEU A 226 -13.95 13.72 -9.42
CA LEU A 226 -14.06 12.43 -10.11
C LEU A 226 -13.16 11.39 -9.44
N LEU A 227 -11.92 11.74 -9.11
CA LEU A 227 -11.01 10.86 -8.39
C LEU A 227 -11.60 10.43 -7.03
N ALA A 228 -12.13 11.38 -6.25
CA ALA A 228 -12.75 11.06 -4.96
C ALA A 228 -13.95 10.12 -5.12
N ILE A 229 -14.77 10.30 -6.18
CA ILE A 229 -15.87 9.39 -6.51
C ILE A 229 -15.33 8.00 -6.84
N GLN A 230 -14.33 7.86 -7.70
CA GLN A 230 -13.75 6.57 -8.08
C GLN A 230 -13.19 5.81 -6.88
N ILE A 231 -12.50 6.51 -5.98
CA ILE A 231 -12.02 5.95 -4.71
C ILE A 231 -13.21 5.45 -3.88
N ALA A 232 -14.24 6.27 -3.71
CA ALA A 232 -15.44 5.90 -2.95
C ALA A 232 -16.19 4.72 -3.58
N GLU A 233 -16.25 4.63 -4.91
CA GLU A 233 -16.81 3.48 -5.65
C GLU A 233 -16.04 2.20 -5.33
N ASN A 234 -14.72 2.22 -5.46
CA ASN A 234 -13.86 1.07 -5.21
C ASN A 234 -13.99 0.59 -3.75
N ARG A 235 -13.98 1.52 -2.79
CA ARG A 235 -14.17 1.18 -1.36
C ARG A 235 -15.57 0.65 -1.07
N THR A 236 -16.61 1.21 -1.69
CA THR A 236 -17.99 0.74 -1.49
C THR A 236 -18.20 -0.64 -2.09
N ALA A 237 -17.63 -0.91 -3.27
CA ALA A 237 -17.68 -2.24 -3.90
C ALA A 237 -16.94 -3.30 -3.06
N LEU A 238 -15.79 -2.93 -2.50
CA LEU A 238 -15.03 -3.79 -1.59
C LEU A 238 -15.77 -4.06 -0.27
N ALA A 239 -16.37 -3.02 0.30
CA ALA A 239 -17.21 -3.13 1.49
C ALA A 239 -18.37 -4.12 1.27
N GLU A 240 -19.02 -4.03 0.11
CA GLU A 240 -20.11 -4.92 -0.29
C GLU A 240 -19.66 -6.37 -0.45
N SER A 241 -18.52 -6.61 -1.13
CA SER A 241 -18.03 -7.97 -1.34
C SER A 241 -17.64 -8.68 -0.04
N LEU A 242 -17.08 -7.93 0.92
CA LEU A 242 -16.66 -8.48 2.21
C LEU A 242 -17.83 -8.91 3.10
N ILE A 243 -18.96 -8.21 3.05
CA ILE A 243 -20.12 -8.55 3.88
C ILE A 243 -21.18 -9.36 3.13
N ALA A 244 -21.00 -9.65 1.83
CA ALA A 244 -21.98 -10.37 1.03
C ALA A 244 -22.39 -11.75 1.60
N ASN A 245 -21.46 -12.44 2.25
CA ASN A 245 -21.65 -13.77 2.84
C ASN A 245 -21.80 -13.75 4.36
N THR A 246 -22.02 -12.58 4.96
CA THR A 246 -22.07 -12.41 6.42
C THR A 246 -23.17 -11.42 6.78
N SER A 247 -23.98 -11.72 7.80
CA SER A 247 -24.95 -10.74 8.30
C SER A 247 -24.35 -9.95 9.45
N ILE A 248 -23.99 -8.70 9.18
CA ILE A 248 -23.57 -7.72 10.19
C ILE A 248 -24.55 -6.53 10.06
N PRO A 249 -25.65 -6.48 10.82
CA PRO A 249 -26.70 -5.47 10.62
C PRO A 249 -26.20 -4.02 10.69
N ALA A 250 -25.19 -3.76 11.53
CA ALA A 250 -24.56 -2.44 11.61
C ALA A 250 -23.78 -2.10 10.33
N ALA A 251 -23.09 -3.06 9.73
CA ALA A 251 -22.33 -2.89 8.51
C ALA A 251 -23.25 -2.70 7.30
N GLU A 252 -24.33 -3.48 7.20
CA GLU A 252 -25.37 -3.35 6.16
C GLU A 252 -25.95 -1.93 6.13
N LYS A 253 -26.31 -1.38 7.30
CA LYS A 253 -26.82 -0.01 7.42
C LYS A 253 -25.79 1.07 7.03
N LEU A 254 -24.52 0.86 7.37
CA LEU A 254 -23.45 1.78 6.99
C LEU A 254 -23.17 1.71 5.49
N LEU A 255 -23.22 0.52 4.89
CA LEU A 255 -23.05 0.31 3.45
C LEU A 255 -24.17 0.98 2.65
N GLU A 256 -25.42 0.88 3.10
CA GLU A 256 -26.56 1.59 2.48
C GLU A 256 -26.31 3.10 2.45
N ARG A 257 -25.91 3.69 3.58
CA ARG A 257 -25.56 5.12 3.65
C ARG A 257 -24.36 5.50 2.79
N ALA A 258 -23.37 4.62 2.68
CA ALA A 258 -22.22 4.85 1.80
C ALA A 258 -22.67 4.90 0.33
N LYS A 259 -23.52 3.97 -0.09
CA LYS A 259 -24.11 3.93 -1.43
C LYS A 259 -24.97 5.17 -1.73
N ASP A 260 -25.77 5.63 -0.75
CA ASP A 260 -26.56 6.85 -0.89
C ASP A 260 -25.68 8.08 -1.11
N HIS A 261 -24.66 8.30 -0.26
CA HIS A 261 -23.74 9.41 -0.43
C HIS A 261 -22.95 9.34 -1.75
N LEU A 262 -22.57 8.13 -2.17
CA LEU A 262 -21.89 7.92 -3.45
C LEU A 262 -22.80 8.28 -4.64
N GLN A 263 -24.07 7.91 -4.57
CA GLN A 263 -25.05 8.28 -5.59
C GLN A 263 -25.27 9.79 -5.65
N GLU A 264 -25.46 10.43 -4.49
CA GLU A 264 -25.57 11.90 -4.40
C GLU A 264 -24.30 12.61 -4.89
N ALA A 265 -23.12 12.03 -4.67
CA ALA A 265 -21.86 12.57 -5.17
C ALA A 265 -21.82 12.58 -6.70
N LYS A 266 -22.23 11.49 -7.35
CA LYS A 266 -22.33 11.38 -8.82
C LYS A 266 -23.35 12.38 -9.40
N GLU A 267 -24.48 12.56 -8.74
CA GLU A 267 -25.49 13.55 -9.14
C GLU A 267 -24.94 14.97 -9.03
N ALA A 268 -24.32 15.32 -7.90
CA ALA A 268 -23.69 16.63 -7.72
C ALA A 268 -22.57 16.89 -8.75
N TYR A 269 -21.83 15.85 -9.15
CA TYR A 269 -20.82 15.95 -10.19
C TYR A 269 -21.45 16.31 -11.55
N ASN A 270 -22.52 15.62 -11.94
CA ASN A 270 -23.26 15.89 -13.18
C ASN A 270 -23.89 17.28 -13.19
N GLU A 271 -24.25 17.82 -12.02
CA GLU A 271 -24.71 19.20 -11.83
C GLU A 271 -23.57 20.23 -11.80
N THR A 272 -22.32 19.84 -12.07
CA THR A 272 -21.09 20.68 -12.00
C THR A 272 -20.79 21.25 -10.61
N LYS A 273 -21.36 20.67 -9.54
CA LYS A 273 -21.14 21.06 -8.15
C LYS A 273 -19.97 20.28 -7.54
N TYR A 274 -18.77 20.45 -8.08
CA TYR A 274 -17.60 19.61 -7.77
C TYR A 274 -17.20 19.60 -6.29
N GLY A 275 -17.27 20.74 -5.60
CA GLY A 275 -16.99 20.78 -4.16
C GLY A 275 -18.00 19.95 -3.32
N LYS A 276 -19.28 19.96 -3.70
CA LYS A 276 -20.32 19.12 -3.06
C LYS A 276 -20.10 17.64 -3.40
N ALA A 277 -19.83 17.34 -4.67
CA ALA A 277 -19.54 15.99 -5.12
C ALA A 277 -18.35 15.38 -4.35
N TYR A 278 -17.26 16.13 -4.21
CA TYR A 278 -16.08 15.75 -3.45
C TYR A 278 -16.43 15.46 -1.98
N GLY A 279 -17.10 16.39 -1.29
CA GLY A 279 -17.46 16.20 0.12
C GLY A 279 -18.34 14.96 0.36
N LEU A 280 -19.30 14.69 -0.52
CA LEU A 280 -20.15 13.50 -0.47
C LEU A 280 -19.37 12.22 -0.75
N ALA A 281 -18.44 12.23 -1.72
CA ALA A 281 -17.59 11.10 -2.02
C ALA A 281 -16.67 10.74 -0.83
N ILE A 282 -16.08 11.74 -0.16
CA ILE A 282 -15.27 11.50 1.06
C ILE A 282 -16.13 10.92 2.19
N ALA A 283 -17.38 11.36 2.34
CA ALA A 283 -18.31 10.79 3.32
C ALA A 283 -18.67 9.33 2.99
N ALA A 284 -18.96 9.02 1.73
CA ALA A 284 -19.23 7.66 1.25
C ALA A 284 -18.03 6.73 1.51
N LYS A 285 -16.83 7.16 1.11
CA LYS A 285 -15.56 6.47 1.38
C LYS A 285 -15.41 6.16 2.87
N SER A 286 -15.55 7.16 3.74
CA SER A 286 -15.35 7.01 5.19
C SER A 286 -16.29 5.96 5.79
N LEU A 287 -17.55 5.92 5.35
CA LEU A 287 -18.51 4.89 5.78
C LEU A 287 -18.14 3.50 5.25
N ALA A 288 -17.74 3.41 3.98
CA ALA A 288 -17.31 2.17 3.36
C ALA A 288 -16.07 1.57 4.05
N GLU A 289 -15.10 2.40 4.45
CA GLU A 289 -13.91 1.94 5.18
C GLU A 289 -14.25 1.36 6.57
N VAL A 290 -15.27 1.91 7.26
CA VAL A 290 -15.77 1.31 8.50
C VAL A 290 -16.38 -0.06 8.25
N VAL A 291 -17.13 -0.22 7.15
CA VAL A 291 -17.72 -1.51 6.75
C VAL A 291 -16.62 -2.52 6.37
N ILE A 292 -15.62 -2.12 5.59
CA ILE A 292 -14.48 -2.97 5.24
C ILE A 292 -13.77 -3.45 6.50
N LYS A 293 -13.52 -2.55 7.47
CA LYS A 293 -12.91 -2.93 8.75
C LYS A 293 -13.72 -4.02 9.45
N MET A 294 -15.04 -3.83 9.61
CA MET A 294 -15.92 -4.83 10.23
C MET A 294 -15.90 -6.17 9.47
N GLY A 295 -15.97 -6.13 8.13
CA GLY A 295 -15.93 -7.33 7.29
C GLY A 295 -14.58 -8.06 7.36
N SER A 296 -13.47 -7.33 7.35
CA SER A 296 -12.12 -7.88 7.46
C SER A 296 -11.87 -8.55 8.81
N GLU A 297 -12.36 -7.95 9.90
CA GLU A 297 -12.24 -8.50 11.25
C GLU A 297 -13.01 -9.83 11.36
N GLU A 298 -14.23 -9.89 10.81
CA GLU A 298 -15.02 -11.13 10.78
C GLU A 298 -14.36 -12.21 9.91
N MET A 299 -13.85 -11.83 8.74
CA MET A 299 -13.11 -12.74 7.85
C MET A 299 -11.88 -13.32 8.55
N GLN A 300 -11.12 -12.48 9.26
CA GLN A 300 -9.99 -12.94 10.08
C GLN A 300 -10.45 -13.94 11.14
N VAL A 301 -11.54 -13.67 11.86
CA VAL A 301 -12.10 -14.59 12.87
C VAL A 301 -12.50 -15.93 12.24
N MET A 302 -13.14 -15.90 11.07
CA MET A 302 -13.52 -17.11 10.32
C MET A 302 -12.29 -17.91 9.90
N MET A 303 -11.27 -17.26 9.33
CA MET A 303 -10.01 -17.91 8.99
C MET A 303 -9.37 -18.54 10.20
N HIS A 304 -9.28 -17.85 11.34
CA HIS A 304 -8.67 -18.38 12.56
C HIS A 304 -9.32 -19.69 13.03
N LYS A 305 -10.64 -19.83 12.85
CA LYS A 305 -11.43 -20.99 13.28
C LYS A 305 -11.52 -22.10 12.23
N ASN A 306 -11.33 -21.80 10.95
CA ASN A 306 -11.51 -22.75 9.85
C ASN A 306 -10.15 -23.17 9.26
N GLU A 307 -9.65 -24.33 9.70
CA GLU A 307 -8.37 -24.86 9.22
C GLU A 307 -8.36 -25.18 7.71
N THR A 308 -9.49 -25.64 7.16
CA THR A 308 -9.62 -25.93 5.73
C THR A 308 -9.46 -24.66 4.90
N MET A 309 -10.04 -23.56 5.36
CA MET A 309 -9.90 -22.25 4.71
C MET A 309 -8.46 -21.75 4.76
N LYS A 310 -7.77 -21.88 5.90
CA LYS A 310 -6.34 -21.54 6.00
C LYS A 310 -5.51 -22.36 5.02
N LEU A 311 -5.78 -23.66 4.93
CA LEU A 311 -5.07 -24.57 4.05
C LEU A 311 -5.25 -24.17 2.57
N LYS A 312 -6.48 -23.81 2.17
CA LYS A 312 -6.77 -23.33 0.82
C LYS A 312 -5.99 -22.07 0.47
N ILE A 313 -5.96 -21.09 1.37
CA ILE A 313 -5.25 -19.82 1.14
C ILE A 313 -3.73 -20.04 1.06
N GLN A 314 -3.21 -20.95 1.88
CA GLN A 314 -1.80 -21.31 1.78
C GLN A 314 -1.47 -22.03 0.47
N LEU A 315 -2.39 -22.84 -0.06
CA LEU A 315 -2.27 -23.49 -1.36
C LEU A 315 -2.21 -22.44 -2.48
N GLU A 316 -3.21 -21.55 -2.56
CA GLU A 316 -3.27 -20.44 -3.54
C GLU A 316 -1.98 -19.59 -3.51
N LYS A 317 -1.48 -19.26 -2.31
CA LYS A 317 -0.19 -18.55 -2.16
C LYS A 317 0.99 -19.29 -2.79
N LEU A 318 1.13 -20.59 -2.52
CA LEU A 318 2.28 -21.34 -3.04
C LEU A 318 2.17 -21.56 -4.55
N GLU A 319 0.95 -21.74 -5.06
CA GLU A 319 0.63 -21.72 -6.49
C GLU A 319 1.11 -20.42 -7.14
N ASP A 320 0.67 -19.26 -6.65
CA ASP A 320 1.08 -17.94 -7.18
C ASP A 320 2.61 -17.75 -7.17
N ILE A 321 3.31 -18.25 -6.14
CA ILE A 321 4.77 -18.19 -6.07
C ILE A 321 5.41 -19.08 -7.15
N ILE A 322 4.92 -20.30 -7.32
CA ILE A 322 5.44 -21.26 -8.31
C ILE A 322 5.25 -20.72 -9.72
N GLU A 323 4.07 -20.18 -10.02
CA GLU A 323 3.77 -19.56 -11.31
C GLU A 323 4.74 -18.41 -11.60
N ARG A 324 5.01 -17.53 -10.64
CA ARG A 324 5.94 -16.41 -10.85
C ARG A 324 7.38 -16.86 -11.03
N LEU A 325 7.81 -17.89 -10.32
CA LEU A 325 9.13 -18.48 -10.55
C LEU A 325 9.22 -19.07 -11.96
N GLU A 326 8.17 -19.74 -12.44
CA GLU A 326 8.12 -20.24 -13.82
C GLU A 326 8.14 -19.11 -14.86
N GLU A 327 7.40 -18.03 -14.64
CA GLU A 327 7.42 -16.84 -15.51
C GLU A 327 8.81 -16.18 -15.56
N LEU A 328 9.56 -16.27 -14.48
CA LEU A 328 10.98 -15.89 -14.42
C LEU A 328 11.90 -16.95 -15.03
N GLY A 329 11.37 -18.00 -15.65
CA GLY A 329 12.10 -19.05 -16.36
C GLY A 329 12.79 -20.08 -15.46
N PHE A 330 12.38 -20.21 -14.19
CA PHE A 330 12.89 -21.27 -13.32
C PHE A 330 12.21 -22.60 -13.66
N ASN A 331 12.95 -23.70 -13.58
CA ASN A 331 12.36 -25.03 -13.69
C ASN A 331 11.72 -25.40 -12.35
N VAL A 332 10.38 -25.39 -12.33
CA VAL A 332 9.55 -25.66 -11.16
C VAL A 332 8.79 -26.99 -11.25
N THR A 333 9.28 -27.94 -12.06
CA THR A 333 8.57 -29.21 -12.33
C THR A 333 8.32 -30.01 -11.05
N GLU A 334 9.28 -30.03 -10.12
CA GLU A 334 9.15 -30.76 -8.85
C GLU A 334 8.13 -30.09 -7.93
N GLU A 335 8.19 -28.76 -7.81
CA GLU A 335 7.24 -27.97 -7.03
C GLU A 335 5.81 -28.11 -7.56
N LYS A 336 5.61 -28.06 -8.89
CA LYS A 336 4.31 -28.27 -9.51
C LYS A 336 3.76 -29.67 -9.28
N SER A 337 4.61 -30.70 -9.38
CA SER A 337 4.18 -32.08 -9.10
C SER A 337 3.76 -32.28 -7.64
N LEU A 338 4.43 -31.60 -6.71
CA LEU A 338 4.03 -31.63 -5.30
C LEU A 338 2.77 -30.81 -5.06
N LEU A 339 2.62 -29.63 -5.69
CA LEU A 339 1.40 -28.82 -5.64
C LEU A 339 0.17 -29.62 -6.09
N GLU A 340 0.26 -30.33 -7.22
CA GLU A 340 -0.82 -31.19 -7.73
C GLU A 340 -1.21 -32.28 -6.72
N GLN A 341 -0.23 -32.86 -6.01
CA GLN A 341 -0.52 -33.83 -4.94
C GLN A 341 -1.22 -33.18 -3.74
N VAL A 342 -0.87 -31.93 -3.39
CA VAL A 342 -1.56 -31.17 -2.34
C VAL A 342 -3.01 -30.91 -2.74
N GLU A 343 -3.25 -30.44 -3.97
CA GLU A 343 -4.58 -30.19 -4.52
C GLU A 343 -5.44 -31.46 -4.51
N GLN A 344 -4.90 -32.57 -5.01
CA GLN A 344 -5.59 -33.86 -4.98
C GLN A 344 -5.91 -34.30 -3.55
N ALA A 345 -4.99 -34.13 -2.60
CA ALA A 345 -5.26 -34.47 -1.21
C ALA A 345 -6.34 -33.57 -0.59
N TYR A 346 -6.33 -32.27 -0.92
CA TYR A 346 -7.32 -31.30 -0.48
C TYR A 346 -8.71 -31.61 -1.03
N ASP A 347 -8.83 -31.86 -2.34
CA ASP A 347 -10.09 -32.16 -3.03
C ASP A 347 -10.71 -33.48 -2.59
N ASN A 348 -9.87 -34.47 -2.27
CA ASN A 348 -10.31 -35.75 -1.69
C ASN A 348 -10.67 -35.65 -0.20
N GLY A 349 -10.56 -34.46 0.42
CA GLY A 349 -10.85 -34.25 1.84
C GLY A 349 -9.81 -34.82 2.80
N ASN A 350 -8.63 -35.23 2.29
CA ASN A 350 -7.52 -35.72 3.09
C ASN A 350 -6.64 -34.56 3.59
N TYR A 351 -7.24 -33.70 4.42
CA TYR A 351 -6.62 -32.44 4.86
C TYR A 351 -5.32 -32.62 5.64
N GLU A 352 -5.15 -33.73 6.38
CA GLU A 352 -3.90 -34.00 7.09
C GLU A 352 -2.74 -34.32 6.14
N LEU A 353 -3.00 -35.10 5.09
CA LEU A 353 -2.01 -35.32 4.04
C LEU A 353 -1.71 -34.03 3.28
N ALA A 354 -2.73 -33.26 2.91
CA ALA A 354 -2.57 -31.98 2.24
C ALA A 354 -1.71 -31.00 3.06
N LYS A 355 -1.95 -30.88 4.38
CA LYS A 355 -1.10 -30.08 5.29
C LYS A 355 0.36 -30.53 5.29
N GLN A 356 0.61 -31.85 5.31
CA GLN A 356 1.97 -32.39 5.30
C GLN A 356 2.70 -32.08 3.98
N LEU A 357 2.04 -32.33 2.85
CA LEU A 357 2.59 -32.06 1.52
C LEU A 357 2.81 -30.56 1.31
N LEU A 358 1.90 -29.71 1.78
CA LEU A 358 2.02 -28.26 1.66
C LEU A 358 3.17 -27.72 2.50
N ALA A 359 3.41 -28.29 3.69
CA ALA A 359 4.59 -27.95 4.49
C ALA A 359 5.90 -28.34 3.79
N GLN A 360 5.93 -29.51 3.13
CA GLN A 360 7.07 -29.92 2.31
C GLN A 360 7.30 -28.95 1.13
N LEU A 361 6.23 -28.58 0.42
CA LEU A 361 6.30 -27.65 -0.70
C LEU A 361 6.81 -26.28 -0.29
N ARG A 362 6.31 -25.75 0.84
CA ARG A 362 6.77 -24.50 1.42
C ARG A 362 8.27 -24.55 1.73
N ASP A 363 8.75 -25.64 2.32
CA ASP A 363 10.16 -25.79 2.70
C ASP A 363 11.06 -25.88 1.45
N MET A 364 10.59 -26.53 0.37
CA MET A 364 11.26 -26.53 -0.94
C MET A 364 11.37 -25.11 -1.51
N ILE A 365 10.25 -24.38 -1.58
CA ILE A 365 10.19 -23.00 -2.08
C ILE A 365 11.10 -22.09 -1.26
N LYS A 366 11.06 -22.18 0.07
CA LYS A 366 11.92 -21.40 0.96
C LYS A 366 13.40 -21.67 0.70
N THR A 367 13.77 -22.94 0.56
CA THR A 367 15.15 -23.35 0.30
C THR A 367 15.63 -22.76 -1.02
N ARG A 368 14.83 -22.90 -2.08
CA ARG A 368 15.10 -22.31 -3.39
C ARG A 368 15.24 -20.79 -3.32
N TYR A 369 14.28 -20.12 -2.71
CA TYR A 369 14.27 -18.66 -2.58
C TYR A 369 15.58 -18.15 -1.98
N HIS A 370 16.10 -18.80 -0.94
CA HIS A 370 17.36 -18.41 -0.33
C HIS A 370 18.59 -18.82 -1.14
N SER A 371 18.60 -20.00 -1.78
CA SER A 371 19.75 -20.45 -2.56
C SER A 371 19.90 -19.72 -3.90
N GLU A 372 18.78 -19.30 -4.49
CA GLU A 372 18.71 -18.68 -5.82
C GLU A 372 18.34 -17.19 -5.76
N LYS A 373 18.36 -16.58 -4.56
CA LYS A 373 17.89 -15.21 -4.29
C LYS A 373 18.39 -14.18 -5.31
N GLU A 374 19.68 -14.18 -5.58
CA GLU A 374 20.30 -13.21 -6.49
C GLU A 374 19.89 -13.44 -7.95
N LEU A 375 19.71 -14.70 -8.35
CA LEU A 375 19.24 -15.03 -9.70
C LEU A 375 17.78 -14.62 -9.88
N ILE A 376 16.94 -14.83 -8.86
CA ILE A 376 15.53 -14.39 -8.88
C ILE A 376 15.47 -12.88 -9.10
N ARG A 377 16.27 -12.12 -8.34
CA ARG A 377 16.36 -10.66 -8.45
C ARG A 377 16.74 -10.19 -9.86
N VAL A 378 17.82 -10.75 -10.42
CA VAL A 378 18.30 -10.38 -11.77
C VAL A 378 17.21 -10.62 -12.82
N ARG A 379 16.56 -11.77 -12.79
CA ARG A 379 15.52 -12.10 -13.77
C ARG A 379 14.26 -11.24 -13.61
N TRP A 380 13.94 -10.85 -12.39
CA TRP A 380 12.85 -9.90 -12.13
C TRP A 380 13.14 -8.54 -12.73
N GLU A 381 14.36 -8.01 -12.53
CA GLU A 381 14.79 -6.73 -13.09
C GLU A 381 14.78 -6.74 -14.63
N GLU A 382 15.21 -7.83 -15.25
CA GLU A 382 15.14 -8.02 -16.72
C GLU A 382 13.70 -8.00 -17.23
N LYS A 383 12.80 -8.73 -16.56
CA LYS A 383 11.36 -8.77 -16.90
C LYS A 383 10.71 -7.39 -16.78
N GLU A 384 10.98 -6.68 -15.69
CA GLU A 384 10.49 -5.31 -15.46
C GLU A 384 10.95 -4.35 -16.55
N LYS A 385 12.23 -4.44 -16.96
CA LYS A 385 12.78 -3.60 -18.02
C LYS A 385 12.07 -3.82 -19.36
N HIS A 386 11.86 -5.07 -19.75
CA HIS A 386 11.12 -5.40 -20.98
C HIS A 386 9.66 -4.92 -20.93
N HIS A 387 9.01 -4.98 -19.76
CA HIS A 387 7.65 -4.44 -19.61
C HIS A 387 7.58 -2.91 -19.72
N ARG A 388 8.64 -2.18 -19.34
CA ARG A 388 8.71 -0.72 -19.49
C ARG A 388 8.94 -0.33 -20.95
N GLU A 389 9.95 -0.93 -21.60
CA GLU A 389 10.24 -0.70 -23.02
C GLU A 389 9.04 -1.05 -23.93
N GLY A 390 8.33 -2.13 -23.61
CA GLY A 390 7.12 -2.53 -24.34
C GLY A 390 5.90 -1.62 -24.12
N ARG A 391 5.85 -0.87 -23.02
CA ARG A 391 4.82 0.17 -22.77
C ARG A 391 5.15 1.45 -23.50
N GLU A 392 6.40 1.90 -23.45
CA GLU A 392 6.89 3.09 -24.16
C GLU A 392 6.70 2.94 -25.68
N HIS A 393 7.01 1.78 -26.26
CA HIS A 393 6.76 1.51 -27.69
C HIS A 393 5.27 1.47 -28.09
N LYS A 394 4.36 1.13 -27.15
CA LYS A 394 2.91 1.19 -27.42
C LYS A 394 2.37 2.62 -27.34
N GLU A 395 2.93 3.45 -26.46
CA GLU A 395 2.58 4.87 -26.35
C GLU A 395 3.13 5.70 -27.53
N GLU A 396 4.33 5.40 -28.03
CA GLU A 396 4.89 6.03 -29.23
C GLU A 396 4.11 5.67 -30.51
N ASN A 397 3.71 4.42 -30.69
CA ASN A 397 2.93 4.00 -31.86
C ASN A 397 1.51 4.58 -31.87
N HIS A 398 0.90 4.81 -30.70
CA HIS A 398 -0.39 5.52 -30.61
C HIS A 398 -0.27 7.03 -30.91
N HIS A 399 0.90 7.62 -30.78
CA HIS A 399 1.14 9.01 -31.20
C HIS A 399 1.44 9.16 -32.71
N GLU A 400 1.99 8.15 -33.38
CA GLU A 400 2.18 8.19 -34.84
C GLU A 400 0.90 7.87 -35.63
N GLU A 401 -0.01 7.03 -35.10
CA GLU A 401 -1.30 6.75 -35.76
C GLU A 401 -2.33 7.91 -35.64
N GLY A 402 -2.09 8.88 -34.76
CA GLY A 402 -2.96 10.06 -34.57
C GLY A 402 -2.75 11.21 -35.57
N HIS A 403 -1.80 11.09 -36.51
CA HIS A 403 -1.46 12.16 -37.47
C HIS A 403 -1.78 11.84 -38.95
N HIS A 404 -2.53 10.77 -39.22
CA HIS A 404 -2.88 10.39 -40.59
C HIS A 404 -4.38 10.25 -40.87
N GLU A 405 -5.24 11.06 -40.24
CA GLU A 405 -6.61 11.27 -40.73
C GLU A 405 -6.99 12.74 -40.62
N ASP A 406 -6.57 13.55 -41.59
CA ASP A 406 -7.29 14.78 -41.98
C ASP A 406 -6.69 15.33 -43.27
N HIS A 407 -7.15 14.82 -44.42
CA HIS A 407 -7.26 15.59 -45.66
C HIS A 407 -8.04 14.77 -46.69
N HIS A 408 -9.38 14.89 -46.67
CA HIS A 408 -10.18 14.98 -47.89
C HIS A 408 -11.62 15.36 -47.57
N ASN A 409 -11.93 16.66 -47.69
CA ASN A 409 -13.14 17.11 -48.39
C ASN A 409 -13.14 18.65 -48.50
N GLU A 410 -13.25 19.14 -49.74
CA GLU A 410 -14.13 20.23 -50.20
C GLU A 410 -13.51 21.07 -51.33
N SER A 411 -14.04 20.86 -52.54
CA SER A 411 -14.43 21.87 -53.56
C SER A 411 -14.68 21.08 -54.85
N GLY A 412 -15.83 21.09 -55.50
CA GLY A 412 -16.77 22.18 -55.70
C GLY A 412 -16.85 22.47 -57.21
N GLU A 413 -17.88 21.88 -57.84
CA GLU A 413 -18.65 22.41 -58.99
C GLU A 413 -18.15 22.45 -60.45
N GLU A 414 -19.12 22.06 -61.31
CA GLU A 414 -19.48 22.55 -62.66
C GLU A 414 -18.95 21.91 -63.97
N ASN A 415 -19.92 21.33 -64.73
CA ASN A 415 -20.22 21.41 -66.18
C ASN A 415 -19.08 21.15 -67.21
N ASN A 416 -19.27 20.59 -68.42
CA ASN A 416 -20.41 20.40 -69.32
C ASN A 416 -19.92 19.50 -70.48
N SER A 417 -20.84 18.73 -71.10
CA SER A 417 -20.73 18.09 -72.45
C SER A 417 -19.68 17.01 -72.70
#